data_AF-A0A843S3Q8-F1
#
_entry.id   AF-A0A843S3Q8-F1
#
_cell.length_a   1.000
_cell.length_b   1.000
_cell.length_c   1.000
_cell.angle_alpha   90.00
_cell.angle_beta   90.00
_cell.angle_gamma   90.00
#
_symmetry.space_group_name_H-M   'P 1'
#
loop_
_entity.id
_entity.type
_entity.pdbx_description
1 polymer ?
#
loop_
_entity_poly.entity_id
_entity_poly.type
_entity_poly.pdbx_seq_one_letter_code
_entity_poly.pdbx_strand_id
1 'polypeptide(L)'
;MDATGLPSGTVYPILRRLDREGLVRSRWEAEAQARREQRPTRRYYELTAAGERILADALNRYRALQEIVPRTLPRIRPARRGVTS
;
A
#
# COMPACT_ATOMS: atom_id res chain seq x y z
N MET A 1 -5.08 -8.77 5.93
CA MET A 1 -4.50 -7.47 5.51
C MET A 1 -4.71 -7.39 4.00
N ASP A 2 -5.97 -7.22 3.58
CA ASP A 2 -6.47 -7.62 2.24
C ASP A 2 -7.17 -6.48 1.50
N ALA A 3 -7.04 -5.24 2.00
CA ALA A 3 -7.80 -4.10 1.49
C ALA A 3 -7.42 -3.68 0.05
N THR A 4 -6.25 -4.09 -0.45
CA THR A 4 -5.74 -3.68 -1.78
C THR A 4 -5.82 -4.79 -2.83
N GLY A 5 -6.08 -6.05 -2.44
CA GLY A 5 -6.03 -7.19 -3.36
C GLY A 5 -4.66 -7.43 -4.02
N LEU A 6 -3.60 -6.75 -3.57
CA LEU A 6 -2.26 -6.85 -4.14
C LEU A 6 -1.50 -8.04 -3.54
N PRO A 7 -0.70 -8.78 -4.33
CA PRO A 7 0.21 -9.78 -3.80
C PRO A 7 1.13 -9.17 -2.74
N SER A 8 1.40 -9.90 -1.66
CA SER A 8 2.30 -9.48 -0.57
C SER A 8 3.68 -9.05 -1.09
N GLY A 9 4.14 -9.65 -2.20
CA GLY A 9 5.37 -9.28 -2.91
C GLY A 9 5.39 -7.86 -3.49
N THR A 10 4.28 -7.13 -3.50
CA THR A 10 4.18 -5.77 -4.05
C THR A 10 4.36 -4.69 -2.98
N VAL A 11 4.06 -5.01 -1.72
CA VAL A 11 4.10 -4.03 -0.61
C VAL A 11 5.52 -3.59 -0.31
N TYR A 12 6.45 -4.55 -0.14
CA TYR A 12 7.83 -4.23 0.20
C TYR A 12 8.58 -3.45 -0.88
N PRO A 13 8.44 -3.76 -2.18
CA PRO A 13 8.99 -2.91 -3.25
C PRO A 13 8.48 -1.47 -3.22
N ILE A 14 7.18 -1.27 -2.96
CA ILE A 14 6.60 0.07 -2.86
C ILE A 14 7.17 0.81 -1.65
N LEU A 15 7.21 0.18 -0.47
CA LEU A 15 7.81 0.79 0.73
C LEU A 15 9.28 1.16 0.52
N ARG A 16 10.07 0.30 -0.14
CA ARG A 16 11.47 0.61 -0.50
C ARG A 16 11.56 1.81 -1.44
N ARG A 17 10.65 1.93 -2.39
CA ARG A 17 10.64 3.06 -3.33
C ARG A 17 10.32 4.36 -2.59
N LEU A 18 9.30 4.37 -1.74
CA LEU A 18 8.93 5.54 -0.93
C LEU A 18 10.05 5.96 0.02
N ASP A 19 10.78 5.00 0.61
CA ASP A 19 11.94 5.26 1.48
C ASP A 19 13.10 5.88 0.68
N ARG A 20 13.36 5.34 -0.52
CA ARG A 20 14.38 5.90 -1.45
C ARG A 20 14.04 7.30 -1.95
N GLU A 21 12.76 7.60 -2.15
CA GLU A 21 12.28 8.92 -2.55
C GLU A 21 12.18 9.89 -1.35
N GLY A 22 12.49 9.44 -0.12
CA GLY A 22 12.47 10.26 1.08
C GLY A 22 11.06 10.62 1.57
N LEU A 23 10.03 9.91 1.10
CA LEU A 23 8.63 10.13 1.47
C LEU A 23 8.26 9.42 2.76
N VAL A 24 8.94 8.30 3.03
CA VAL A 24 8.92 7.66 4.35
C VAL A 24 10.34 7.56 4.88
N ARG A 25 10.46 7.40 6.19
CA ARG A 25 11.69 7.01 6.86
C ARG A 25 11.49 5.64 7.46
N SER A 26 12.41 4.73 7.18
CA SER A 26 12.43 3.42 7.80
C SER A 26 13.34 3.35 9.04
N ARG A 27 12.91 2.61 10.06
CA ARG A 27 13.71 2.28 11.25
C ARG A 27 13.50 0.83 11.66
N TRP A 28 14.59 0.13 11.97
CA TRP A 28 14.48 -1.15 12.65
C TRP A 28 14.13 -0.91 14.11
N GLU A 29 13.28 -1.77 14.66
CA GLU A 29 13.05 -1.77 16.11
C GLU A 29 14.30 -2.27 16.85
N ALA A 30 14.39 -1.97 18.14
CA ALA A 30 15.49 -2.45 18.96
C ALA A 30 15.47 -3.99 19.08
N GLU A 31 16.58 -4.65 18.76
CA GLU A 31 16.70 -6.12 18.89
C GLU A 31 16.40 -6.61 20.30
N ALA A 32 16.79 -5.86 21.33
CA ALA A 32 16.50 -6.21 22.71
C ALA A 32 14.99 -6.32 22.97
N GLN A 33 14.18 -5.45 22.33
CA GLN A 33 12.73 -5.49 22.42
C GLN A 33 12.18 -6.72 21.69
N ALA A 34 12.64 -6.97 20.47
CA ALA A 34 12.23 -8.13 19.68
C ALA A 34 12.56 -9.46 20.38
N ARG A 35 13.76 -9.56 20.98
CA ARG A 35 14.20 -10.72 21.76
C ARG A 35 13.35 -10.95 23.01
N ARG A 36 13.04 -9.88 23.78
CA ARG A 36 12.15 -9.96 24.94
C ARG A 36 10.77 -10.48 24.57
N GLU A 37 10.27 -10.10 23.39
CA GLU A 37 8.99 -10.53 22.84
C GLU A 37 9.06 -11.84 22.03
N GLN A 38 10.21 -12.52 22.00
CA GLN A 38 10.43 -13.81 21.31
C GLN A 38 9.97 -13.81 19.83
N ARG A 39 10.19 -12.70 19.13
CA ARG A 39 9.78 -12.54 17.73
C ARG A 39 10.88 -11.89 16.89
N PRO A 40 10.82 -12.02 15.55
CA PRO A 40 11.74 -11.31 14.66
C PRO A 40 11.62 -9.79 14.78
N THR A 41 12.70 -9.10 14.41
CA THR A 41 12.74 -7.64 14.35
C THR A 41 11.80 -7.09 13.30
N ARG A 42 11.03 -6.07 13.66
CA ARG A 42 10.16 -5.29 12.77
C ARG A 42 10.90 -4.10 12.20
N ARG A 43 10.56 -3.76 10.96
CA ARG A 43 10.95 -2.50 10.33
C ARG A 43 9.72 -1.59 10.31
N TYR A 44 9.81 -0.49 11.04
CA TYR A 44 8.80 0.55 11.09
C TYR A 44 9.07 1.58 10.00
N TYR A 45 7.99 2.18 9.47
CA TYR A 45 8.03 3.24 8.49
C TYR A 45 7.17 4.39 8.99
N GLU A 46 7.70 5.60 8.91
CA GLU A 46 7.01 6.83 9.31
C GLU A 46 7.02 7.80 8.14
N LEU A 47 5.93 8.55 7.93
CA LEU A 47 5.89 9.58 6.90
C LEU A 47 6.88 10.70 7.23
N THR A 48 7.56 11.20 6.21
CA THR A 48 8.32 12.45 6.34
C THR A 48 7.42 13.64 6.06
N ALA A 49 7.86 14.85 6.39
CA ALA A 49 7.15 16.08 6.00
C ALA A 49 6.92 16.18 4.48
N ALA A 50 7.81 15.60 3.66
CA ALA A 50 7.61 15.51 2.21
C ALA A 50 6.54 14.49 1.85
N GLY A 51 6.55 13.33 2.50
CA GLY A 51 5.52 12.30 2.34
C GLY A 51 4.13 12.78 2.73
N GLU A 52 3.99 13.55 3.81
CA GLU A 52 2.70 14.12 4.24
C GLU A 52 2.11 15.08 3.19
N ARG A 53 2.93 15.93 2.57
CA ARG A 53 2.48 16.82 1.49
C ARG A 53 1.98 16.04 0.28
N ILE A 54 2.75 15.06 -0.18
CA ILE A 54 2.35 14.21 -1.32
C ILE A 54 1.09 13.40 -0.99
N LEU A 55 0.96 12.92 0.24
CA LEU A 55 -0.23 12.21 0.69
C LEU A 55 -1.47 13.13 0.60
N ALA A 56 -1.37 14.37 1.07
CA ALA A 56 -2.47 15.33 0.98
C ALA A 56 -2.89 15.57 -0.48
N ASP A 57 -1.93 15.78 -1.38
CA ASP A 57 -2.19 15.97 -2.80
C ASP A 57 -2.83 14.73 -3.44
N ALA A 58 -2.34 13.54 -3.11
CA ALA A 58 -2.87 12.27 -3.60
C ALA A 58 -4.32 12.04 -3.14
N LEU A 59 -4.63 12.34 -1.88
CA LEU A 59 -5.99 12.23 -1.33
C LEU A 59 -6.95 13.21 -2.01
N ASN A 60 -6.53 14.46 -2.21
CA ASN A 60 -7.33 15.45 -2.93
C ASN A 60 -7.63 14.99 -4.37
N ARG A 61 -6.62 14.50 -5.08
CA ARG A 61 -6.78 13.96 -6.44
C ARG A 61 -7.72 12.76 -6.46
N TYR A 62 -7.57 11.83 -5.53
CA TYR A 62 -8.42 10.65 -5.48
C TYR A 62 -9.88 11.02 -5.19
N ARG A 63 -10.12 11.98 -4.30
CA ARG A 63 -11.47 12.51 -4.04
C ARG A 63 -12.09 13.11 -5.30
N ALA A 64 -11.36 13.96 -6.02
CA ALA A 64 -11.84 14.56 -7.26
C ALA A 64 -12.19 13.49 -8.32
N LEU A 65 -11.39 12.41 -8.41
CA LEU A 65 -11.70 11.29 -9.30
C LEU A 65 -13.01 10.58 -8.91
N GLN A 66 -13.29 10.40 -7.63
CA GLN A 66 -14.54 9.80 -7.16
C GLN A 66 -15.77 10.67 -7.47
N GLU A 67 -15.60 12.00 -7.54
CA GLU A 67 -16.67 12.93 -7.91
C GLU A 67 -16.94 12.93 -9.42
N ILE A 68 -15.92 12.66 -10.24
CA ILE A 68 -16.02 12.66 -11.71
C ILE A 68 -16.45 11.30 -12.26
N VAL A 69 -16.07 10.19 -11.62
CA VAL A 69 -16.41 8.84 -12.08
C VAL A 69 -17.81 8.47 -11.57
N PRO A 70 -18.84 8.33 -12.43
CA PRO A 70 -20.15 7.87 -11.99
C PRO A 70 -20.01 6.46 -11.39
N ARG A 71 -20.67 6.20 -10.25
CA ARG A 71 -20.61 4.91 -9.50
C ARG A 71 -21.04 3.67 -10.29
N THR A 72 -21.42 3.82 -11.56
CA THR A 72 -21.85 2.75 -12.46
C THR A 72 -20.70 2.30 -13.35
N LEU A 73 -19.67 1.65 -12.79
CA LEU A 73 -18.85 0.76 -13.59
C LEU A 73 -19.64 -0.53 -13.80
N PRO A 74 -19.94 -0.95 -15.05
CA PRO A 74 -20.60 -2.23 -15.28
C PRO A 74 -19.71 -3.34 -14.72
N ARG A 75 -20.28 -4.18 -13.87
CA ARG A 75 -19.60 -5.35 -13.30
C ARG A 75 -19.15 -6.23 -14.47
N ILE A 76 -17.85 -6.23 -14.78
CA ILE A 76 -17.26 -7.11 -15.78
C ILE A 76 -17.54 -8.54 -15.32
N ARG A 77 -18.54 -9.19 -15.93
CA ARG A 77 -18.82 -10.60 -15.70
C ARG A 77 -17.65 -11.37 -16.31
N PRO A 78 -16.94 -12.23 -15.56
CA PRO A 78 -15.94 -13.09 -16.17
C PRO A 78 -16.64 -13.94 -17.24
N ALA A 79 -16.13 -13.87 -18.47
CA ALA A 79 -16.64 -14.70 -19.56
C ALA A 79 -16.48 -16.17 -19.15
N ARG A 80 -17.61 -16.87 -19.00
CA ARG A 80 -17.62 -18.33 -18.87
C ARG A 80 -16.99 -18.89 -20.13
N ARG A 81 -15.72 -19.27 -20.07
CA ARG A 81 -15.08 -20.03 -21.13
C ARG A 81 -15.68 -21.43 -21.05
N GLY A 82 -16.49 -21.75 -22.05
CA GLY A 82 -17.18 -23.03 -22.17
C GLY A 82 -16.20 -24.20 -22.19
N VAL A 83 -16.65 -25.29 -21.59
CA VAL A 83 -16.19 -26.65 -21.78
C VAL A 83 -16.15 -26.95 -23.28
N THR A 84 -15.06 -27.54 -23.77
CA THR A 84 -15.13 -28.43 -24.93
C THR A 84 -14.08 -29.52 -24.75
N SER A 85 -14.56 -30.75 -24.99
CA SER A 85 -13.86 -32.04 -24.96
C SER A 85 -12.65 -32.11 -25.85
#